data_AF-A0A5Q6RRA5-F1
#
_entry.id   AF-A0A5Q6RRA5-F1
#
_cell.length_a   1.000
_cell.length_b   1.000
_cell.length_c   1.000
_cell.angle_alpha   90.00
_cell.angle_beta   90.00
_cell.angle_gamma   90.00
#
_symmetry.space_group_name_H-M   'P 1'
#
loop_
_entity.id
_entity.type
_entity.pdbx_description
1 polymer ?
#
loop_
_entity_poly.entity_id
_entity_poly.type
_entity_poly.pdbx_seq_one_letter_code
_entity_poly.pdbx_strand_id
1 'polypeptide(L)'
;MSTVALRRTLIGLVTAAALGAGFVVSPADAAVRRLDDPRGDALAALDISAVSIRNARSVVTVTLRVPRLERRRVGGITVFVRRKVAGRPEYAASKVRRGDRWRTTWQEFGASRLPCSGLRVRLRERRVVVSIPQRCLGHNRSAVRIQASLFTRAYLRGNVPDEVVLNPTPGPTLPIDGVPSVRGTRMTPWVAHR
;
A
#
# COMPACT_ATOMS: atom_id res chain seq x y z
N MET A 1 0.30 81.25 41.90
CA MET A 1 -0.74 80.22 42.09
C MET A 1 -0.18 78.94 41.51
N SER A 2 0.49 78.10 42.32
CA SER A 2 -0.07 76.89 42.97
C SER A 2 -0.60 75.92 41.89
N THR A 3 -0.17 74.65 41.74
CA THR A 3 0.27 73.65 42.72
C THR A 3 0.89 72.43 42.00
N VAL A 4 1.73 71.70 42.72
CA VAL A 4 2.41 70.42 42.42
C VAL A 4 1.44 69.25 42.15
N ALA A 5 1.81 68.27 41.32
CA ALA A 5 1.48 66.85 41.54
C ALA A 5 2.43 65.87 40.83
N LEU A 6 3.29 65.26 41.64
CA LEU A 6 4.15 64.10 41.41
C LEU A 6 3.31 62.80 41.48
N ARG A 7 3.42 61.85 40.53
CA ARG A 7 3.00 60.43 40.72
C ARG A 7 3.83 59.53 39.79
N ARG A 8 4.92 58.97 40.32
CA ARG A 8 5.05 57.59 40.87
C ARG A 8 4.96 56.48 39.81
N THR A 9 6.17 56.06 39.45
CA THR A 9 6.64 54.76 38.97
C THR A 9 5.77 53.56 39.39
N LEU A 10 5.49 52.65 38.45
CA LEU A 10 5.30 51.23 38.72
C LEU A 10 5.94 50.41 37.60
N ILE A 11 7.11 49.86 37.93
CA ILE A 11 7.83 48.84 37.20
C ILE A 11 7.06 47.53 37.41
N GLY A 12 6.46 47.00 36.34
CA GLY A 12 5.87 45.67 36.31
C GLY A 12 6.75 44.72 35.53
N LEU A 13 7.75 44.13 36.22
CA LEU A 13 8.54 43.02 35.71
C LEU A 13 7.69 41.75 35.85
N VAL A 14 7.21 41.16 34.75
CA VAL A 14 6.63 39.82 34.76
C VAL A 14 7.47 38.93 33.85
N THR A 15 8.49 38.34 34.46
CA THR A 15 9.21 37.17 33.98
C THR A 15 8.33 35.94 34.20
N ALA A 16 7.71 35.43 33.14
CA ALA A 16 7.15 34.07 33.14
C ALA A 16 7.93 33.24 32.12
N ALA A 17 8.81 32.39 32.64
CA ALA A 17 9.59 31.42 31.89
C ALA A 17 8.66 30.38 31.24
N ALA A 18 8.56 30.40 29.90
CA ALA A 18 7.99 29.30 29.13
C ALA A 18 9.12 28.41 28.55
N LEU A 19 9.88 27.78 29.45
CA LEU A 19 10.77 26.67 29.13
C LEU A 19 9.94 25.39 29.13
N GLY A 20 9.53 24.94 27.95
CA GLY A 20 8.74 23.72 27.82
C GLY A 20 8.21 23.40 26.43
N ALA A 21 8.79 23.94 25.36
CA ALA A 21 8.55 23.41 24.02
C ALA A 21 9.34 22.11 23.88
N GLY A 22 8.86 21.05 24.52
CA GLY A 22 9.27 19.69 24.19
C GLY A 22 8.99 19.51 22.71
N PHE A 23 10.05 19.40 21.91
CA PHE A 23 9.93 18.99 20.51
C PHE A 23 9.25 17.63 20.51
N VAL A 24 7.94 17.61 20.27
CA VAL A 24 7.23 16.41 19.87
C VAL A 24 7.80 16.11 18.49
N VAL A 25 8.86 15.30 18.44
CA VAL A 25 9.38 14.76 17.20
C VAL A 25 8.26 13.87 16.67
N SER A 26 7.36 14.45 15.86
CA SER A 26 6.32 13.69 15.18
C SER A 26 7.04 12.56 14.45
N PRO A 27 6.71 11.29 14.74
CA PRO A 27 7.33 10.17 14.05
C PRO A 27 7.09 10.41 12.57
N ALA A 28 8.16 10.60 11.80
CA ALA A 28 8.12 10.94 10.38
C ALA A 28 7.00 10.15 9.71
N ASP A 29 5.87 10.84 9.48
CA ASP A 29 4.65 10.17 9.10
C ASP A 29 4.86 9.70 7.68
N ALA A 30 5.10 8.40 7.53
CA ALA A 30 5.28 7.82 6.21
C ALA A 30 4.02 8.15 5.42
N ALA A 31 4.20 9.00 4.39
CA ALA A 31 3.09 9.48 3.59
C ALA A 31 2.24 8.28 3.15
N VAL A 32 0.93 8.44 3.16
CA VAL A 32 0.03 7.43 2.61
C VAL A 32 -0.41 7.94 1.25
N ARG A 33 -0.13 7.15 0.20
CA ARG A 33 -0.68 7.40 -1.12
C ARG A 33 -1.88 6.52 -1.32
N ARG A 34 -3.01 7.12 -1.68
CA ARG A 34 -4.25 6.44 -2.00
C ARG A 34 -4.59 6.65 -3.46
N LEU A 35 -5.00 5.57 -4.12
CA LEU A 35 -5.57 5.59 -5.45
C LEU A 35 -6.94 4.92 -5.35
N ASP A 36 -7.98 5.63 -5.77
CA ASP A 36 -9.32 5.05 -5.91
C ASP A 36 -9.46 4.40 -7.30
N ASP A 37 -10.31 3.39 -7.36
CA ASP A 37 -10.42 2.49 -8.51
C ASP A 37 -11.93 2.35 -8.83
N PRO A 38 -12.36 2.62 -10.08
CA PRO A 38 -13.78 2.61 -10.44
C PRO A 38 -14.42 1.26 -10.13
N ARG A 39 -15.65 1.24 -9.61
CA ARG A 39 -16.36 -0.01 -9.27
C ARG A 39 -17.04 -0.64 -10.48
N GLY A 40 -17.32 -1.94 -10.39
CA GLY A 40 -18.20 -2.65 -11.33
C GLY A 40 -17.52 -3.21 -12.59
N ASP A 41 -16.21 -3.12 -12.68
CA ASP A 41 -15.39 -3.71 -13.75
C ASP A 41 -14.92 -5.15 -13.43
N ALA A 42 -15.17 -5.61 -12.20
CA ALA A 42 -14.80 -6.92 -11.71
C ALA A 42 -15.96 -7.60 -10.95
N LEU A 43 -15.79 -8.90 -10.69
CA LEU A 43 -16.69 -9.63 -9.80
C LEU A 43 -16.75 -8.91 -8.45
N ALA A 44 -17.95 -8.55 -8.00
CA ALA A 44 -18.17 -7.79 -6.75
C ALA A 44 -17.37 -8.32 -5.54
N ALA A 45 -17.22 -9.63 -5.42
CA ALA A 45 -16.47 -10.29 -4.35
C ALA A 45 -14.95 -10.00 -4.33
N LEU A 46 -14.40 -9.52 -5.44
CA LEU A 46 -12.98 -9.24 -5.67
C LEU A 46 -12.74 -7.80 -6.16
N ASP A 47 -13.81 -7.00 -6.25
CA ASP A 47 -13.78 -5.66 -6.84
C ASP A 47 -13.01 -4.69 -5.92
N ILE A 48 -11.75 -4.42 -6.28
CA ILE A 48 -10.88 -3.50 -5.55
C ILE A 48 -11.35 -2.09 -5.87
N SER A 49 -11.86 -1.38 -4.88
CA SER A 49 -12.32 0.01 -5.03
C SER A 49 -11.25 1.05 -4.69
N ALA A 50 -10.17 0.64 -4.03
CA ALA A 50 -9.05 1.53 -3.71
C ALA A 50 -7.81 0.76 -3.28
N VAL A 51 -6.66 1.37 -3.52
CA VAL A 51 -5.35 0.95 -3.02
C VAL A 51 -4.77 2.06 -2.16
N SER A 52 -4.22 1.71 -1.01
CA SER A 52 -3.50 2.64 -0.14
C SER A 52 -2.13 2.06 0.21
N ILE A 53 -1.08 2.83 -0.01
CA ILE A 53 0.31 2.41 0.20
C ILE A 53 0.96 3.36 1.18
N ARG A 54 1.53 2.77 2.23
CA ARG A 54 2.38 3.45 3.21
C ARG A 54 3.78 2.87 3.13
N ASN A 55 4.77 3.69 2.75
CA ASN A 55 6.17 3.29 2.68
C ASN A 55 6.89 3.75 3.96
N ALA A 56 6.87 2.94 5.02
CA ALA A 56 7.59 3.26 6.24
C ALA A 56 9.03 2.73 6.20
N ARG A 57 9.90 3.27 7.06
CA ARG A 57 11.32 2.89 7.17
C ARG A 57 11.57 1.39 7.33
N SER A 58 10.65 0.67 7.96
CA SER A 58 10.79 -0.78 8.25
C SER A 58 9.85 -1.67 7.44
N VAL A 59 8.76 -1.12 6.89
CA VAL A 59 7.71 -1.90 6.25
C VAL A 59 6.98 -1.09 5.18
N VAL A 60 6.75 -1.72 4.04
CA VAL A 60 5.76 -1.26 3.05
C VAL A 60 4.42 -1.91 3.37
N THR A 61 3.40 -1.10 3.61
CA THR A 61 2.04 -1.60 3.83
C THR A 61 1.15 -1.25 2.64
N VAL A 62 0.57 -2.26 2.01
CA VAL A 62 -0.39 -2.12 0.92
C VAL A 62 -1.76 -2.56 1.44
N THR A 63 -2.74 -1.67 1.36
CA THR A 63 -4.13 -1.93 1.76
C THR A 63 -5.03 -1.84 0.54
N LEU A 64 -5.75 -2.93 0.25
CA LEU A 64 -6.75 -3.00 -0.81
C LEU A 64 -8.14 -2.90 -0.16
N ARG A 65 -8.96 -1.96 -0.60
CA ARG A 65 -10.36 -1.85 -0.18
C ARG A 65 -11.24 -2.61 -1.16
N VAL A 66 -11.94 -3.63 -0.68
CA VAL A 66 -12.81 -4.50 -1.50
C VAL A 66 -14.17 -4.54 -0.83
N PRO A 67 -15.13 -3.67 -1.20
CA PRO A 67 -16.31 -3.41 -0.39
C PRO A 67 -17.18 -4.64 -0.11
N ARG A 68 -17.23 -5.59 -1.05
CA ARG A 68 -18.02 -6.81 -0.98
C ARG A 68 -17.13 -8.06 -0.86
N LEU A 69 -15.96 -7.95 -0.23
CA LEU A 69 -14.99 -9.04 -0.12
C LEU A 69 -15.60 -10.31 0.49
N GLU A 70 -15.71 -11.36 -0.31
CA GLU A 70 -16.14 -12.68 0.16
C GLU A 70 -14.93 -13.61 0.30
N ARG A 71 -14.42 -13.75 1.53
CA ARG A 71 -13.19 -14.51 1.82
C ARG A 71 -13.21 -15.96 1.31
N ARG A 72 -14.39 -16.58 1.25
CA ARG A 72 -14.60 -17.95 0.72
C ARG A 72 -14.39 -18.07 -0.79
N ARG A 73 -14.59 -16.97 -1.54
CA ARG A 73 -14.46 -16.92 -3.01
C ARG A 73 -13.03 -16.61 -3.45
N VAL A 74 -12.22 -16.00 -2.58
CA VAL A 74 -10.82 -15.66 -2.85
C VAL A 74 -9.98 -16.93 -2.97
N GLY A 75 -9.35 -17.12 -4.12
CA GLY A 75 -8.29 -18.10 -4.35
C GLY A 75 -6.93 -17.56 -3.96
N GLY A 76 -6.67 -16.27 -4.19
CA GLY A 76 -5.45 -15.66 -3.70
C GLY A 76 -5.32 -14.19 -4.01
N ILE A 77 -4.22 -13.65 -3.50
CA ILE A 77 -3.81 -12.25 -3.60
C ILE A 77 -2.36 -12.26 -4.03
N THR A 78 -1.98 -11.40 -4.97
CA THR A 78 -0.58 -11.10 -5.24
C THR A 78 -0.37 -9.60 -5.29
N VAL A 79 0.61 -9.11 -4.53
CA VAL A 79 1.11 -7.73 -4.63
C VAL A 79 2.47 -7.79 -5.31
N PHE A 80 2.56 -7.15 -6.47
CA PHE A 80 3.77 -6.93 -7.23
C PHE A 80 4.44 -5.63 -6.79
N VAL A 81 5.75 -5.68 -6.60
CA VAL A 81 6.57 -4.56 -6.14
C VAL A 81 7.71 -4.37 -7.13
N ARG A 82 7.72 -3.24 -7.84
CA ARG A 82 8.76 -2.92 -8.83
C ARG A 82 9.52 -1.65 -8.44
N ARG A 83 10.78 -1.54 -8.87
CA ARG A 83 11.56 -0.28 -8.78
C ARG A 83 11.10 0.73 -9.84
N LYS A 84 11.28 2.02 -9.54
CA LYS A 84 11.08 3.10 -10.52
C LYS A 84 12.15 3.12 -11.63
N VAL A 85 13.30 2.47 -11.42
CA VAL A 85 14.42 2.41 -12.37
C VAL A 85 14.32 1.15 -13.23
N ALA A 86 14.51 1.28 -14.55
CA ALA A 86 14.52 0.16 -15.50
C ALA A 86 15.58 -0.91 -15.15
N GLY A 87 15.33 -2.17 -15.53
CA GLY A 87 16.29 -3.28 -15.37
C GLY A 87 16.46 -3.82 -13.94
N ARG A 88 15.45 -3.68 -13.07
CA ARG A 88 15.53 -4.12 -11.66
C ARG A 88 14.43 -5.12 -11.31
N PRO A 89 14.67 -5.99 -10.30
CA PRO A 89 13.77 -7.08 -9.97
C PRO A 89 12.39 -6.59 -9.57
N GLU A 90 11.40 -7.26 -10.13
CA GLU A 90 10.02 -7.20 -9.68
C GLU A 90 9.82 -8.32 -8.66
N TYR A 91 9.23 -7.99 -7.51
CA TYR A 91 8.95 -8.98 -6.48
C TYR A 91 7.46 -9.22 -6.36
N ALA A 92 7.06 -10.44 -6.02
CA ALA A 92 5.68 -10.79 -5.74
C ALA A 92 5.52 -11.29 -4.30
N ALA A 93 4.70 -10.58 -3.54
CA ALA A 93 4.15 -11.02 -2.27
C ALA A 93 2.78 -11.66 -2.51
N SER A 94 2.71 -12.98 -2.42
CA SER A 94 1.47 -13.71 -2.69
C SER A 94 0.93 -14.40 -1.45
N LYS A 95 -0.40 -14.48 -1.35
CA LYS A 95 -1.10 -15.40 -0.45
C LYS A 95 -2.12 -16.17 -1.24
N VAL A 96 -1.87 -17.47 -1.38
CA VAL A 96 -2.63 -18.36 -2.27
C VAL A 96 -3.21 -19.49 -1.45
N ARG A 97 -4.47 -19.83 -1.73
CA ARG A 97 -5.15 -20.97 -1.13
C ARG A 97 -4.82 -22.24 -1.91
N ARG A 98 -4.37 -23.29 -1.22
CA ARG A 98 -4.12 -24.63 -1.76
C ARG A 98 -4.95 -25.61 -0.94
N GLY A 99 -6.04 -26.15 -1.53
CA GLY A 99 -7.09 -26.83 -0.77
C GLY A 99 -7.74 -25.89 0.25
N ASP A 100 -7.62 -26.24 1.53
CA ASP A 100 -8.09 -25.41 2.65
C ASP A 100 -6.99 -24.63 3.37
N ARG A 101 -5.74 -24.81 2.95
CA ARG A 101 -4.59 -24.12 3.55
C ARG A 101 -4.25 -22.87 2.77
N TRP A 102 -3.84 -21.83 3.50
CA TRP A 102 -3.27 -20.62 2.91
C TRP A 102 -1.75 -20.70 2.97
N ARG A 103 -1.09 -20.42 1.86
CA ARG A 103 0.37 -20.27 1.80
C ARG A 103 0.73 -18.85 1.40
N THR A 104 1.68 -18.27 2.12
CA THR A 104 2.26 -16.97 1.78
C THR A 104 3.64 -17.20 1.17
N THR A 105 3.94 -16.50 0.08
CA THR A 105 5.23 -16.63 -0.63
C THR A 105 5.78 -15.26 -0.98
N TRP A 106 7.10 -15.18 -0.96
CA TRP A 106 7.88 -14.09 -1.51
C TRP A 106 8.72 -14.66 -2.65
N GLN A 107 8.75 -13.97 -3.78
CA GLN A 107 9.54 -14.40 -4.93
C GLN A 107 9.98 -13.17 -5.72
N GLU A 108 11.12 -13.31 -6.37
CA GLU A 108 11.55 -12.41 -7.44
C GLU A 108 11.04 -12.95 -8.77
N PHE A 109 10.54 -12.07 -9.62
CA PHE A 109 9.97 -12.43 -10.93
C PHE A 109 11.07 -13.01 -11.81
N GLY A 110 10.83 -14.18 -12.40
CA GLY A 110 11.83 -14.92 -13.17
C GLY A 110 12.81 -15.75 -12.32
N ALA A 111 12.68 -15.73 -10.99
CA ALA A 111 13.54 -16.49 -10.09
C ALA A 111 12.72 -17.39 -9.13
N SER A 112 13.45 -18.18 -8.34
CA SER A 112 12.89 -19.06 -7.30
C SER A 112 12.31 -18.27 -6.12
N ARG A 113 11.50 -18.95 -5.29
CA ARG A 113 10.99 -18.38 -4.04
C ARG A 113 12.15 -17.94 -3.14
N LEU A 114 11.98 -16.77 -2.54
CA LEU A 114 12.96 -16.18 -1.63
C LEU A 114 12.45 -16.24 -0.19
N PRO A 115 13.33 -16.44 0.80
CA PRO A 115 12.95 -16.28 2.20
C PRO A 115 12.64 -14.81 2.50
N CYS A 116 11.51 -14.54 3.13
CA CYS A 116 11.17 -13.22 3.65
C CYS A 116 10.47 -13.36 4.99
N SER A 117 11.27 -13.39 6.06
CA SER A 117 10.74 -13.37 7.42
C SER A 117 9.93 -12.10 7.64
N GLY A 118 8.72 -12.23 8.19
CA GLY A 118 7.85 -11.10 8.54
C GLY A 118 6.89 -10.63 7.44
N LEU A 119 6.91 -11.22 6.24
CA LEU A 119 5.86 -11.01 5.24
C LEU A 119 4.51 -11.44 5.82
N ARG A 120 3.52 -10.55 5.76
CA ARG A 120 2.17 -10.83 6.25
C ARG A 120 1.15 -10.41 5.20
N VAL A 121 0.26 -11.32 4.84
CA VAL A 121 -0.93 -11.01 4.02
C VAL A 121 -2.17 -11.39 4.82
N ARG A 122 -3.02 -10.41 5.13
CA ARG A 122 -4.21 -10.55 5.96
C ARG A 122 -5.45 -10.17 5.15
N LEU A 123 -6.34 -11.14 4.97
CA LEU A 123 -7.69 -10.88 4.48
C LEU A 123 -8.54 -10.51 5.70
N ARG A 124 -9.17 -9.34 5.67
CA ARG A 124 -10.09 -8.84 6.70
C ARG A 124 -11.47 -8.67 6.10
N GLU A 125 -12.44 -8.26 6.90
CA GLU A 125 -13.72 -7.82 6.37
C GLU A 125 -13.49 -6.59 5.46
N ARG A 126 -13.95 -6.69 4.21
CA ARG A 126 -13.92 -5.62 3.18
C ARG A 126 -12.53 -5.07 2.78
N ARG A 127 -11.44 -5.71 3.21
CA ARG A 127 -10.07 -5.26 2.86
C ARG A 127 -9.04 -6.37 2.91
N VAL A 128 -7.96 -6.17 2.17
CA VAL A 128 -6.74 -6.98 2.24
C VAL A 128 -5.58 -6.09 2.65
N VAL A 129 -4.75 -6.56 3.58
CA VAL A 129 -3.57 -5.84 4.06
C VAL A 129 -2.34 -6.70 3.84
N VAL A 130 -1.38 -6.17 3.11
CA VAL A 130 -0.07 -6.78 2.85
C VAL A 130 1.00 -5.93 3.51
N SER A 131 1.80 -6.54 4.36
CA SER A 131 2.93 -5.92 5.05
C SER A 131 4.21 -6.59 4.59
N ILE A 132 5.04 -5.84 3.86
CA ILE A 132 6.29 -6.30 3.26
C ILE A 132 7.44 -5.63 4.03
N PRO A 133 8.22 -6.39 4.81
CA PRO A 133 9.40 -5.83 5.48
C PRO A 133 10.39 -5.26 4.46
N GLN A 134 10.92 -4.07 4.73
CA GLN A 134 11.89 -3.41 3.84
C GLN A 134 13.14 -4.25 3.57
N ARG A 135 13.54 -5.09 4.53
CA ARG A 135 14.64 -6.05 4.36
C ARG A 135 14.40 -7.06 3.23
N CYS A 136 13.15 -7.40 2.92
CA CYS A 136 12.81 -8.34 1.85
C CYS A 136 12.92 -7.71 0.46
N LEU A 137 12.93 -6.37 0.43
CA LEU A 137 13.19 -5.60 -0.77
C LEU A 137 14.70 -5.45 -1.02
N GLY A 138 15.58 -5.98 -0.15
CA GLY A 138 17.04 -5.87 -0.32
C GLY A 138 17.50 -4.41 -0.36
N HIS A 139 18.15 -4.00 -1.46
CA HIS A 139 18.56 -2.61 -1.72
C HIS A 139 17.41 -1.69 -2.19
N ASN A 140 16.17 -2.19 -2.26
CA ASN A 140 14.99 -1.50 -2.79
C ASN A 140 14.14 -0.85 -1.68
N ARG A 141 14.72 0.08 -0.90
CA ARG A 141 14.07 0.64 0.31
C ARG A 141 13.46 2.05 0.15
N SER A 142 13.81 2.79 -0.90
CA SER A 142 13.54 4.23 -1.00
C SER A 142 12.42 4.65 -1.96
N ALA A 143 12.05 3.81 -2.94
CA ALA A 143 10.93 4.11 -3.83
C ALA A 143 10.38 2.84 -4.46
N VAL A 144 9.07 2.60 -4.26
CA VAL A 144 8.38 1.42 -4.77
C VAL A 144 7.24 1.81 -5.69
N ARG A 145 7.05 1.02 -6.74
CA ARG A 145 5.81 0.95 -7.51
C ARG A 145 5.08 -0.32 -7.05
N ILE A 146 3.78 -0.22 -6.84
CA ILE A 146 2.95 -1.34 -6.39
C ILE A 146 1.81 -1.60 -7.37
N GLN A 147 1.61 -2.87 -7.69
CA GLN A 147 0.40 -3.38 -8.34
C GLN A 147 -0.15 -4.51 -7.46
N ALA A 148 -1.47 -4.67 -7.41
CA ALA A 148 -2.09 -5.72 -6.61
C ALA A 148 -3.14 -6.45 -7.41
N SER A 149 -3.30 -7.75 -7.17
CA SER A 149 -4.30 -8.60 -7.83
C SER A 149 -5.06 -9.45 -6.82
N LEU A 150 -6.34 -9.70 -7.13
CA LEU A 150 -7.19 -10.66 -6.43
C LEU A 150 -7.79 -11.64 -7.41
N PHE A 151 -7.67 -12.93 -7.13
CA PHE A 151 -8.21 -13.99 -7.98
C PHE A 151 -9.08 -14.99 -7.23
N THR A 152 -10.00 -15.63 -7.96
CA THR A 152 -10.97 -16.58 -7.39
C THR A 152 -10.36 -17.96 -7.11
N ARG A 153 -11.05 -18.80 -6.34
CA ARG A 153 -10.71 -20.23 -6.24
C ARG A 153 -10.90 -20.98 -7.56
N ALA A 154 -11.78 -20.50 -8.45
CA ALA A 154 -11.97 -21.10 -9.77
C ALA A 154 -10.72 -20.90 -10.65
N TYR A 155 -10.12 -19.70 -10.60
CA TYR A 155 -8.85 -19.38 -11.25
C TYR A 155 -7.74 -20.37 -10.93
N LEU A 156 -7.57 -20.70 -9.65
CA LEU A 156 -6.54 -21.65 -9.22
C LEU A 156 -6.77 -23.10 -9.68
N ARG A 157 -7.98 -23.43 -10.10
CA ARG A 157 -8.34 -24.77 -10.58
C ARG A 157 -8.26 -24.89 -12.10
N GLY A 158 -7.93 -23.81 -12.81
CA GLY A 158 -8.01 -23.77 -14.28
C GLY A 158 -9.44 -23.77 -14.82
N ASN A 159 -10.45 -23.63 -13.94
CA ASN A 159 -11.87 -23.73 -14.30
C ASN A 159 -12.46 -22.34 -14.59
N VAL A 160 -11.73 -21.50 -15.31
CA VAL A 160 -12.25 -20.19 -15.73
C VAL A 160 -12.53 -20.27 -17.21
N PRO A 161 -13.77 -20.02 -17.67
CA PRO A 161 -14.06 -19.95 -19.10
C PRO A 161 -13.16 -18.89 -19.75
N ASP A 162 -12.72 -19.15 -20.98
CA ASP A 162 -11.63 -18.52 -21.74
C ASP A 162 -11.64 -16.98 -21.92
N GLU A 163 -12.46 -16.23 -21.19
CA GLU A 163 -12.50 -14.76 -21.19
C GLU A 163 -11.84 -14.14 -19.95
N VAL A 164 -10.61 -14.56 -19.60
CA VAL A 164 -9.73 -13.74 -18.74
C VAL A 164 -8.43 -13.39 -19.47
N VAL A 165 -8.57 -12.77 -20.63
CA VAL A 165 -7.44 -12.16 -21.35
C VAL A 165 -7.04 -10.86 -20.65
N LEU A 166 -6.06 -10.93 -19.77
CA LEU A 166 -5.33 -9.78 -19.24
C LEU A 166 -4.95 -8.79 -20.40
N ASN A 167 -5.72 -7.72 -20.73
CA ASN A 167 -5.42 -6.77 -21.86
C ASN A 167 -5.11 -5.22 -21.62
N PRO A 168 -3.84 -4.70 -21.60
CA PRO A 168 -3.38 -3.45 -20.93
C PRO A 168 -4.12 -2.09 -21.04
N THR A 169 -4.69 -1.50 -19.98
CA THR A 169 -4.87 -0.04 -19.85
C THR A 169 -3.70 0.65 -19.09
N PRO A 170 -3.00 1.62 -19.70
CA PRO A 170 -1.87 2.31 -19.10
C PRO A 170 -2.27 3.27 -17.95
N GLY A 171 -1.46 3.29 -16.88
CA GLY A 171 -1.55 4.27 -15.79
C GLY A 171 -0.60 5.45 -16.01
N PRO A 172 -0.85 6.62 -15.40
CA PRO A 172 -0.06 7.82 -15.70
C PRO A 172 1.39 7.71 -15.21
N THR A 173 2.35 7.83 -16.15
CA THR A 173 3.81 8.10 -16.05
C THR A 173 4.83 6.93 -16.23
N LEU A 174 4.97 6.43 -17.48
CA LEU A 174 6.12 5.90 -18.32
C LEU A 174 7.40 5.26 -17.65
N PRO A 175 8.28 4.45 -18.31
CA PRO A 175 8.36 3.97 -19.70
C PRO A 175 8.56 2.41 -19.81
N ILE A 176 7.60 1.63 -19.33
CA ILE A 176 7.14 0.38 -19.98
C ILE A 176 5.66 0.32 -19.60
N ASP A 177 4.81 0.57 -20.58
CA ASP A 177 3.36 0.59 -20.44
C ASP A 177 2.80 -0.82 -20.60
N GLY A 178 1.95 -1.19 -19.64
CA GLY A 178 0.82 -2.07 -19.92
C GLY A 178 0.28 -2.83 -18.70
N VAL A 179 -1.00 -2.66 -18.30
CA VAL A 179 -1.72 -3.56 -17.37
C VAL A 179 -3.22 -3.65 -17.64
N PRO A 180 -3.87 -4.82 -17.61
CA PRO A 180 -4.70 -5.13 -18.73
C PRO A 180 -6.17 -5.46 -18.43
N SER A 181 -7.10 -4.71 -19.05
CA SER A 181 -8.54 -4.92 -19.08
C SER A 181 -8.85 -6.41 -19.24
N VAL A 182 -9.68 -6.97 -18.36
CA VAL A 182 -10.69 -7.99 -18.68
C VAL A 182 -11.39 -8.48 -17.41
N ARG A 183 -12.64 -8.86 -17.63
CA ARG A 183 -13.59 -9.49 -16.73
C ARG A 183 -13.00 -10.74 -16.05
N GLY A 184 -12.89 -10.69 -14.73
CA GLY A 184 -12.65 -11.87 -13.90
C GLY A 184 -11.23 -11.97 -13.36
N THR A 185 -11.02 -11.41 -12.16
CA THR A 185 -9.75 -11.26 -11.42
C THR A 185 -9.01 -9.94 -11.75
N ARG A 186 -9.10 -8.97 -10.83
CA ARG A 186 -8.69 -7.57 -11.05
C ARG A 186 -7.25 -7.34 -10.59
N MET A 187 -6.49 -6.59 -11.39
CA MET A 187 -5.20 -5.98 -11.06
C MET A 187 -5.38 -4.46 -10.89
N THR A 188 -4.74 -3.85 -9.89
CA THR A 188 -4.79 -2.40 -9.66
C THR A 188 -3.76 -1.66 -10.52
N PRO A 189 -3.97 -0.38 -10.86
CA PRO A 189 -2.93 0.42 -11.49
C PRO A 189 -1.66 0.51 -10.64
N TRP A 190 -0.52 0.76 -11.28
CA TRP A 190 0.74 0.98 -10.58
C TRP A 190 0.70 2.29 -9.78
N VAL A 191 0.93 2.20 -8.47
CA VAL A 191 1.04 3.39 -7.62
C VAL A 191 2.48 3.58 -7.19
N ALA A 192 3.06 4.75 -7.53
CA ALA A 192 4.41 5.13 -7.13
C ALA A 192 4.42 5.77 -5.74
N HIS A 193 5.39 5.41 -4.90
CA HIS A 193 5.65 6.01 -3.60
C HIS A 193 7.15 6.33 -3.42
N ARG A 194 7.46 7.50 -2.86
CA ARG A 194 8.81 7.90 -2.44
C ARG A 194 8.83 7.85 -0.92
#